data_AF-A0A5N0EQB4-F1
#
_entry.id   AF-A0A5N0EQB4-F1
#
_cell.length_a   1.000
_cell.length_b   1.000
_cell.length_c   1.000
_cell.angle_alpha   90.00
_cell.angle_beta   90.00
_cell.angle_gamma   90.00
#
_symmetry.space_group_name_H-M   'P 1'
#
loop_
_entity.id
_entity.type
_entity.pdbx_description
1 polymer ?
#
loop_
_entity_poly.entity_id
_entity_poly.type
_entity_poly.pdbx_seq_one_letter_code
_entity_poly.pdbx_strand_id
1 'polypeptide(L)' 'MSDAGLCPEDLAARSGLPVSDLRSLLAAHGSFTVDELARIAAAVDCRVVDLLPDDGDPR' A
#
# COMPACT_ATOMS: atom_id res chain seq x y z
N MET A 1 -13.38 6.30 -6.58
CA MET A 1 -13.15 6.95 -5.28
C MET A 1 -12.51 5.88 -4.41
N SER A 2 -11.27 6.06 -3.95
CA SER A 2 -10.55 5.02 -3.19
C SER A 2 -11.25 4.81 -1.85
N ASP A 3 -11.71 3.58 -1.62
CA ASP A 3 -12.64 3.16 -0.56
C ASP A 3 -12.13 3.46 0.88
N ALA A 4 -10.82 3.64 1.05
CA ALA A 4 -10.22 3.86 2.37
C ALA A 4 -10.10 5.34 2.79
N GLY A 5 -10.18 6.31 1.88
CA GLY A 5 -10.04 7.74 2.20
C GLY A 5 -8.72 8.15 2.91
N LEU A 6 -7.72 7.25 2.98
CA LEU A 6 -6.48 7.49 3.70
C LEU A 6 -5.53 8.35 2.86
N CYS A 7 -5.02 9.43 3.46
CA CYS A 7 -3.92 10.18 2.88
C CYS A 7 -2.60 9.40 3.04
N PRO A 8 -1.61 9.60 2.15
CA PRO A 8 -0.28 8.99 2.28
C PRO A 8 0.37 9.21 3.65
N GLU A 9 0.10 10.36 4.26
CA GLU A 9 0.54 10.72 5.60
C GLU A 9 -0.05 9.80 6.69
N ASP A 10 -1.35 9.49 6.60
CA ASP A 10 -2.02 8.61 7.55
C ASP A 10 -1.53 7.18 7.41
N LEU A 11 -1.30 6.75 6.17
CA LEU A 11 -0.74 5.43 5.87
C LEU A 11 0.70 5.31 6.38
N ALA A 12 1.52 6.34 6.21
CA ALA A 12 2.88 6.39 6.76
C ALA A 12 2.87 6.29 8.30
N ALA A 13 1.98 7.04 8.96
CA ALA A 13 1.84 7.02 10.41
C ALA A 13 1.43 5.64 10.95
N ARG A 14 0.57 4.92 10.22
CA ARG A 14 0.04 3.60 10.63
C ARG A 14 0.95 2.42 10.26
N SER A 15 1.66 2.51 9.13
CA SER A 15 2.57 1.45 8.64
C SER A 15 3.99 1.57 9.20
N GLY A 16 4.35 2.74 9.74
CA GLY A 16 5.72 3.04 10.16
C GLY A 16 6.69 3.22 8.99
N LEU A 17 6.18 3.32 7.75
CA LEU A 17 6.98 3.62 6.56
C LEU A 17 7.19 5.12 6.41
N PRO A 18 8.34 5.58 5.90
CA PRO A 18 8.56 6.99 5.63
C PRO A 18 7.60 7.48 4.54
N VAL A 19 6.96 8.64 4.77
CA VAL A 19 6.02 9.21 3.78
C VAL A 19 6.70 9.54 2.44
N SER A 20 8.00 9.89 2.47
CA SER A 20 8.82 10.10 1.27
C SER A 20 8.96 8.83 0.44
N ASP A 21 9.14 7.71 1.12
CA ASP A 21 9.41 6.42 0.50
C ASP A 21 8.11 5.85 -0.03
N LEU A 22 7.02 5.98 0.74
CA LEU A 22 5.68 5.60 0.31
C LEU A 22 5.25 6.39 -0.94
N ARG A 23 5.45 7.71 -0.96
CA ARG A 23 5.18 8.56 -2.14
C ARG A 23 6.02 8.16 -3.34
N SER A 24 7.31 7.86 -3.12
CA SER A 24 8.22 7.47 -4.19
C SER A 24 7.85 6.10 -4.75
N LEU A 25 7.54 5.12 -3.90
CA LEU A 25 7.12 3.77 -4.31
C LEU A 25 5.81 3.81 -5.10
N LEU A 26 4.83 4.58 -4.62
CA LEU A 26 3.55 4.78 -5.31
C LEU A 26 3.72 5.51 -6.66
N ALA A 27 4.59 6.52 -6.73
CA ALA A 27 4.82 7.30 -7.95
C ALA A 27 5.70 6.57 -8.98
N ALA A 28 6.63 5.72 -8.53
CA ALA A 28 7.60 5.07 -9.39
C ALA A 28 7.14 3.71 -9.95
N HIS A 29 5.93 3.24 -9.63
CA HIS A 29 5.56 1.83 -9.81
C HIS A 29 6.64 0.90 -9.23
N GLY A 30 7.18 1.27 -8.06
CA GLY A 30 8.22 0.50 -7.39
C GLY A 30 7.70 -0.85 -6.90
N SER A 31 8.60 -1.83 -6.76
CA SER A 31 8.22 -3.08 -6.10
C SER A 31 8.19 -2.87 -4.59
N PHE A 32 7.11 -3.30 -3.94
CA PHE A 32 7.09 -3.46 -2.50
C PHE A 32 7.67 -4.82 -2.12
N THR A 33 8.43 -4.86 -1.04
CA THR A 33 8.79 -6.11 -0.37
C THR A 33 7.58 -6.68 0.37
N VAL A 34 7.62 -7.98 0.68
CA VAL A 34 6.55 -8.65 1.43
C VAL A 34 6.36 -8.04 2.83
N ASP A 35 7.45 -7.59 3.47
CA ASP A 35 7.39 -6.93 4.78
C ASP A 35 6.68 -5.58 4.69
N GLU A 36 6.98 -4.77 3.67
CA GLU A 36 6.30 -3.50 3.43
C GLU A 36 4.81 -3.71 3.14
N LEU A 37 4.46 -4.71 2.33
CA LEU A 37 3.06 -5.08 2.08
C LEU A 37 2.35 -5.53 3.36
N ALA A 38 3.01 -6.30 4.23
CA ALA A 38 2.44 -6.71 5.51
C ALA A 38 2.15 -5.52 6.43
N ARG A 39 3.05 -4.53 6.49
CA ARG A 39 2.84 -3.30 7.26
C ARG A 39 1.71 -2.45 6.69
N ILE A 40 1.63 -2.33 5.36
CA ILE A 40 0.55 -1.61 4.68
C ILE A 40 -0.79 -2.30 4.92
N ALA A 41 -0.86 -3.63 4.79
CA ALA A 41 -2.07 -4.42 5.02
C ALA A 41 -2.57 -4.27 6.45
N ALA A 42 -1.67 -4.39 7.44
CA ALA A 42 -1.99 -4.15 8.84
C ALA A 42 -2.46 -2.70 9.08
N ALA A 43 -1.87 -1.73 8.39
CA ALA A 43 -2.24 -0.32 8.50
C ALA A 43 -3.62 -0.02 7.92
N VAL A 44 -4.07 -0.73 6.88
CA VAL A 44 -5.40 -0.53 6.27
C VAL A 44 -6.43 -1.56 6.72
N ASP A 45 -6.08 -2.41 7.68
CA ASP A 45 -6.92 -3.49 8.23
C ASP A 45 -7.41 -4.48 7.14
N CYS A 46 -6.52 -4.85 6.23
CA CYS A 46 -6.77 -5.87 5.20
C CYS A 46 -5.71 -6.98 5.25
N ARG A 47 -5.88 -8.01 4.40
CA ARG A 47 -4.88 -9.06 4.21
C ARG A 47 -3.92 -8.65 3.11
N VAL A 48 -2.67 -9.11 3.20
CA VAL A 48 -1.65 -8.87 2.15
C VAL A 48 -2.12 -9.33 0.77
N VAL A 49 -2.89 -10.43 0.71
CA VAL A 49 -3.47 -10.94 -0.55
C VAL A 49 -4.47 -9.98 -1.19
N ASP A 50 -5.10 -9.11 -0.39
CA ASP A 50 -6.05 -8.09 -0.88
C ASP A 50 -5.31 -6.90 -1.52
N LEU A 51 -3.99 -6.80 -1.32
CA LEU A 51 -3.12 -5.78 -1.95
C LEU A 51 -2.47 -6.26 -3.24
N LEU A 52 -2.52 -7.56 -3.53
CA LEU A 52 -1.96 -8.10 -4.75
C LEU A 52 -2.91 -7.80 -5.91
N PRO A 53 -2.38 -7.46 -7.10
CA PRO A 53 -3.22 -7.35 -8.27
C PRO A 53 -3.92 -8.69 -8.52
N ASP A 54 -5.21 -8.66 -8.80
CA ASP A 54 -5.90 -9.82 -9.34
C ASP A 54 -5.27 -10.13 -10.69
N ASP A 55 -4.67 -11.30 -10.87
CA ASP A 55 -4.11 -11.79 -12.14
C ASP A 55 -5.21 -12.01 -13.23
N GLY A 56 -6.42 -11.48 -13.02
CA GLY A 56 -7.68 -11.95 -13.62
C GLY A 56 -8.55 -10.91 -14.32
N ASP A 57 -8.07 -9.73 -14.70
CA ASP A 57 -8.85 -8.86 -15.62
C ASP A 57 -7.94 -8.20 -16.69
N PRO A 58 -7.75 -8.84 -17.86
CA PRO A 58 -7.26 -8.16 -19.04
C PRO A 58 -8.37 -7.24 -19.57
N ARG A 59 -8.27 -5.94 -19.29
CA ARG A 59 -8.98 -4.90 -20.06
C ARG A 59 -8.01 -4.10 -20.90
#